data_AF-A0A329W9B2-F1
#
_entry.id   AF-A0A329W9B2-F1
#
_cell.length_a   1.000
_cell.length_b   1.000
_cell.length_c   1.000
_cell.angle_alpha   90.00
_cell.angle_beta   90.00
_cell.angle_gamma   90.00
#
_symmetry.space_group_name_H-M   'P 1'
#
loop_
_entity.id
_entity.type
_entity.pdbx_description
1 polymer ?
#
loop_
_entity_poly.entity_id
_entity_poly.type
_entity_poly.pdbx_seq_one_letter_code
_entity_poly.pdbx_strand_id
1 'polypeptide(L)'
;MPLPLLAPAAPALLAAAEWTLAACATGLAAVGVMESTKNKEGEQDKAKANTQTIASSRTECEKCPAIGNVTMVWEKTTSYSEITIAYQTKIAGTIYNPELNIIETWLCMDTNFDGWKPAQCLFLEAKAKYDQFFKDGEPNDFYKNIKLKGKMSGYDSMINQARRQNVVCETLNNIPKSHWHFLEPISYEHFLTALSIFSNITVFNTEL
;
A
#
# COMPACT_ATOMS: atom_id res chain seq x y z
N MET A 1 35.62 -15.78 -46.66
CA MET A 1 34.19 -16.11 -46.61
C MET A 1 33.66 -15.77 -45.21
N PRO A 2 32.42 -15.27 -45.10
CA PRO A 2 31.99 -14.33 -44.06
C PRO A 2 31.35 -14.99 -42.84
N LEU A 3 31.33 -14.23 -41.73
CA LEU A 3 30.62 -14.49 -40.48
C LEU A 3 29.09 -14.58 -40.67
N PRO A 4 28.39 -15.44 -39.92
CA PRO A 4 27.01 -15.19 -39.53
C PRO A 4 26.97 -14.48 -38.17
N LEU A 5 26.46 -13.25 -38.20
CA LEU A 5 25.98 -12.47 -37.06
C LEU A 5 24.80 -13.22 -36.42
N LEU A 6 24.97 -13.74 -35.20
CA LEU A 6 23.84 -14.07 -34.33
C LEU A 6 23.55 -12.84 -33.44
N ALA A 7 22.39 -12.24 -33.69
CA ALA A 7 21.87 -11.13 -32.90
C ALA A 7 21.60 -11.56 -31.45
N PRO A 8 21.87 -10.71 -30.45
CA PRO A 8 21.39 -10.94 -29.09
C PRO A 8 19.87 -10.71 -29.04
N ALA A 9 19.14 -11.72 -28.60
CA ALA A 9 17.74 -11.59 -28.24
C ALA A 9 17.63 -10.59 -27.08
N ALA A 10 17.02 -9.44 -27.37
CA ALA A 10 16.75 -8.39 -26.39
C ALA A 10 15.83 -8.92 -25.27
N PRO A 11 16.06 -8.54 -24.00
CA PRO A 11 15.11 -8.80 -22.94
C PRO A 11 13.82 -8.00 -23.20
N ALA A 12 12.68 -8.68 -23.10
CA ALA A 12 11.35 -8.10 -23.18
C ALA A 12 11.11 -7.14 -22.00
N LEU A 13 11.52 -5.88 -22.16
CA LEU A 13 10.95 -4.74 -21.48
C LEU A 13 9.71 -4.31 -22.26
N LEU A 14 8.50 -4.59 -21.77
CA LEU A 14 7.27 -3.81 -22.05
C LEU A 14 6.01 -4.46 -21.46
N ALA A 15 5.63 -4.01 -20.26
CA ALA A 15 4.26 -3.85 -19.76
C ALA A 15 4.38 -3.19 -18.37
N ALA A 16 3.83 -2.03 -18.02
CA ALA A 16 2.93 -1.08 -18.63
C ALA A 16 3.43 0.32 -18.21
N ALA A 17 3.63 1.27 -19.12
CA ALA A 17 2.61 2.19 -19.62
C ALA A 17 1.81 2.87 -18.49
N GLU A 18 2.36 4.01 -18.05
CA GLU A 18 1.63 5.26 -17.81
C GLU A 18 0.46 5.24 -16.80
N TRP A 19 0.77 5.44 -15.51
CA TRP A 19 -0.19 6.06 -14.61
C TRP A 19 -0.21 7.57 -14.92
N THR A 20 -1.08 7.94 -15.85
CA THR A 20 -1.52 9.32 -16.02
C THR A 20 -2.12 9.80 -14.70
N LEU A 21 -1.50 10.83 -14.12
CA LEU A 21 -2.04 11.63 -13.02
C LEU A 21 -3.37 12.26 -13.47
N ALA A 22 -4.48 11.58 -13.24
CA ALA A 22 -5.81 12.10 -13.52
C ALA A 22 -6.81 11.60 -12.48
N ALA A 23 -6.77 12.19 -11.28
CA ALA A 23 -7.87 12.09 -10.32
C ALA A 23 -7.96 13.33 -9.42
N CYS A 24 -8.01 14.51 -10.03
CA CYS A 24 -8.46 15.74 -9.36
C CYS A 24 -9.29 16.57 -10.35
N ALA A 25 -10.48 16.08 -10.71
CA ALA A 25 -11.49 16.86 -11.41
C ALA A 25 -12.90 16.35 -11.06
N THR A 26 -13.42 16.70 -9.88
CA THR A 26 -14.86 16.82 -9.68
C THR A 26 -15.33 18.08 -10.40
N GLY A 27 -15.53 17.96 -11.72
CA GLY A 27 -16.19 18.97 -12.52
C GLY A 27 -17.70 18.92 -12.29
N LEU A 28 -18.26 19.98 -11.72
CA LEU A 28 -19.66 20.34 -11.93
C LEU A 28 -19.83 20.63 -13.43
N ALA A 29 -20.37 19.67 -14.19
CA ALA A 29 -20.83 19.92 -15.55
C ALA A 29 -22.21 20.60 -15.47
N ALA A 30 -22.22 21.93 -15.38
CA ALA A 30 -23.39 22.71 -15.74
C ALA A 30 -23.43 22.83 -17.27
N VAL A 31 -24.48 22.27 -17.86
CA VAL A 31 -24.87 22.42 -19.28
C VAL A 31 -25.18 23.89 -19.56
N GLY A 32 -24.62 24.43 -20.65
CA GLY A 32 -24.94 25.77 -21.13
C GLY A 32 -24.47 25.96 -22.57
N VAL A 33 -25.35 25.64 -23.52
CA VAL A 33 -25.27 26.07 -24.92
C VAL A 33 -25.52 27.59 -24.97
N MET A 34 -24.71 28.33 -25.73
CA MET A 34 -25.19 29.43 -26.59
C MET A 34 -24.15 29.90 -27.61
N GLU A 35 -24.69 30.36 -28.73
CA GLU A 35 -24.07 30.64 -30.02
C GLU A 35 -23.11 31.84 -30.06
N SER A 36 -22.33 31.84 -31.13
CA SER A 36 -21.44 32.89 -31.61
C SER A 36 -22.10 34.27 -31.75
N THR A 37 -21.46 35.31 -31.20
CA THR A 37 -21.46 36.65 -31.83
C THR A 37 -20.24 37.50 -31.41
N LYS A 38 -19.92 38.45 -32.28
CA LYS A 38 -18.66 39.18 -32.50
C LYS A 38 -18.48 40.41 -31.59
N ASN A 39 -17.20 40.77 -31.36
CA ASN A 39 -16.63 42.09 -31.05
C ASN A 39 -16.86 42.73 -29.64
N LYS A 40 -15.79 42.88 -28.86
CA LYS A 40 -15.03 44.15 -28.67
C LYS A 40 -13.95 44.01 -27.60
N GLU A 41 -12.83 44.66 -27.84
CA GLU A 41 -11.68 44.82 -26.96
C GLU A 41 -12.06 45.48 -25.62
N GLY A 42 -11.39 45.05 -24.55
CA GLY A 42 -11.43 45.71 -23.25
C GLY A 42 -11.28 44.71 -22.11
N GLU A 43 -10.21 44.88 -21.33
CA GLU A 43 -10.06 44.33 -19.97
C GLU A 43 -9.55 42.88 -19.86
N GLN A 44 -8.32 42.66 -20.35
CA GLN A 44 -7.63 41.37 -20.27
C GLN A 44 -6.45 41.37 -19.27
N ASP A 45 -6.53 42.09 -18.13
CA ASP A 45 -5.37 42.17 -17.20
C ASP A 45 -5.64 41.87 -15.72
N LYS A 46 -6.88 41.60 -15.28
CA LYS A 46 -7.15 41.24 -13.87
C LYS A 46 -7.58 39.78 -13.65
N ALA A 47 -8.05 39.09 -14.69
CA ALA A 47 -8.44 37.69 -14.59
C ALA A 47 -7.22 36.73 -14.65
N LYS A 48 -6.19 37.06 -15.46
CA LYS A 48 -4.99 36.21 -15.61
C LYS A 48 -4.13 36.17 -14.35
N ALA A 49 -4.04 37.27 -13.61
CA ALA A 49 -3.28 37.32 -12.36
C ALA A 49 -3.90 36.40 -11.30
N ASN A 50 -5.23 36.38 -11.17
CA ASN A 50 -5.89 35.60 -10.13
C ASN A 50 -5.93 34.08 -10.44
N THR A 51 -5.98 33.69 -11.72
CA THR A 51 -5.85 32.27 -12.10
C THR A 51 -4.44 31.74 -11.83
N GLN A 52 -3.40 32.58 -11.99
CA GLN A 52 -2.02 32.19 -11.72
C GLN A 52 -1.71 32.12 -10.22
N THR A 53 -2.35 32.95 -9.40
CA THR A 53 -2.20 32.90 -7.93
C THR A 53 -2.91 31.70 -7.31
N ILE A 54 -4.08 31.27 -7.82
CA ILE A 54 -4.79 30.08 -7.33
C ILE A 54 -4.13 28.78 -7.84
N ALA A 55 -3.47 28.81 -9.00
CA ALA A 55 -2.69 27.67 -9.49
C ALA A 55 -1.39 27.45 -8.68
N SER A 56 -0.85 28.49 -8.03
CA SER A 56 0.38 28.43 -7.25
C SER A 56 0.18 28.05 -5.78
N SER A 57 -1.06 27.91 -5.31
CA SER A 57 -1.37 27.49 -3.92
C SER A 57 -1.81 26.03 -3.82
N ARG A 58 -1.72 25.26 -4.90
CA ARG A 58 -1.67 23.79 -4.79
C ARG A 58 -0.28 23.46 -4.29
N THR A 59 -0.13 23.34 -2.98
CA THR A 59 0.99 22.62 -2.39
C THR A 59 1.15 21.35 -3.22
N GLU A 60 2.24 21.20 -3.96
CA GLU A 60 2.58 19.94 -4.59
C GLU A 60 2.41 18.89 -3.49
N CYS A 61 1.58 17.85 -3.72
CA CYS A 61 1.42 16.79 -2.75
C CYS A 61 2.83 16.36 -2.34
N GLU A 62 3.17 16.51 -1.06
CA GLU A 62 4.51 16.17 -0.59
C GLU A 62 4.80 14.76 -1.09
N LYS A 63 5.85 14.64 -1.91
CA LYS A 63 6.20 13.34 -2.48
C LYS A 63 6.48 12.41 -1.31
N CYS A 64 5.73 11.33 -1.24
CA CYS A 64 5.85 10.36 -0.17
C CYS A 64 7.31 9.95 0.03
N PRO A 65 7.90 10.09 1.24
CA PRO A 65 9.32 9.84 1.47
C PRO A 65 9.72 8.36 1.32
N ALA A 66 8.74 7.45 1.35
CA ALA A 66 8.98 6.05 1.04
C ALA A 66 9.29 5.81 -0.45
N ILE A 67 8.91 6.72 -1.36
CA ILE A 67 9.21 6.59 -2.79
C ILE A 67 10.72 6.57 -3.00
N GLY A 68 11.22 5.53 -3.65
CA GLY A 68 12.66 5.27 -3.84
C GLY A 68 13.28 4.37 -2.75
N ASN A 69 12.60 4.15 -1.64
CA ASN A 69 13.01 3.22 -0.58
C ASN A 69 12.24 1.89 -0.60
N VAL A 70 11.16 1.81 -1.39
CA VAL A 70 10.31 0.61 -1.52
C VAL A 70 10.73 -0.19 -2.74
N THR A 71 10.94 -1.50 -2.56
CA THR A 71 11.21 -2.46 -3.63
C THR A 71 10.21 -3.62 -3.54
N MET A 72 9.62 -4.00 -4.67
CA MET A 72 8.80 -5.22 -4.73
C MET A 72 9.69 -6.46 -4.62
N VAL A 73 9.28 -7.42 -3.80
CA VAL A 73 9.93 -8.72 -3.65
C VAL A 73 8.90 -9.85 -3.71
N TRP A 74 9.39 -11.06 -3.99
CA TRP A 74 8.57 -12.27 -4.01
C TRP A 74 8.77 -13.07 -2.73
N GLU A 75 7.68 -13.37 -2.01
CA GLU A 75 7.67 -14.24 -0.84
C GLU A 75 7.11 -15.62 -1.18
N LYS A 76 7.70 -16.69 -0.64
CA LYS A 76 7.17 -18.06 -0.80
C LYS A 76 5.94 -18.28 0.09
N THR A 77 4.85 -18.74 -0.50
CA THR A 77 3.58 -18.99 0.19
C THR A 77 3.38 -20.45 0.60
N THR A 78 4.44 -21.25 0.70
CA THR A 78 4.33 -22.72 0.91
C THR A 78 3.65 -23.10 2.22
N SER A 79 3.61 -22.19 3.21
CA SER A 79 2.92 -22.36 4.49
C SER A 79 1.60 -21.59 4.59
N TYR A 80 1.19 -20.88 3.53
CA TYR A 80 0.01 -20.03 3.55
C TYR A 80 -1.22 -20.87 3.20
N SER A 81 -2.34 -20.55 3.83
CA SER A 81 -3.63 -21.14 3.43
C SER A 81 -4.23 -20.37 2.26
N GLU A 82 -5.12 -21.02 1.49
CA GLU A 82 -5.83 -20.38 0.37
C GLU A 82 -6.55 -19.10 0.79
N ILE A 83 -7.20 -19.09 1.96
CA ILE A 83 -7.88 -17.89 2.49
C ILE A 83 -6.89 -16.78 2.84
N THR A 84 -5.68 -17.10 3.31
CA THR A 84 -4.63 -16.10 3.56
C THR A 84 -4.19 -15.43 2.27
N ILE A 85 -3.96 -16.21 1.22
CA ILE A 85 -3.57 -15.71 -0.10
C ILE A 85 -4.71 -14.86 -0.71
N ALA A 86 -5.93 -15.37 -0.69
CA ALA A 86 -7.11 -14.65 -1.20
C ALA A 86 -7.35 -13.33 -0.45
N TYR A 87 -7.16 -13.33 0.87
CA TYR A 87 -7.31 -12.13 1.67
C TYR A 87 -6.23 -11.08 1.38
N GLN A 88 -4.96 -11.48 1.35
CA GLN A 88 -3.85 -10.58 1.05
C GLN A 88 -3.97 -9.99 -0.35
N THR A 89 -4.22 -10.81 -1.37
CA THR A 89 -4.39 -10.33 -2.76
C THR A 89 -5.52 -9.28 -2.86
N LYS A 90 -6.64 -9.48 -2.16
CA LYS A 90 -7.76 -8.55 -2.18
C LYS A 90 -7.50 -7.25 -1.40
N ILE A 91 -6.95 -7.33 -0.19
CA ILE A 91 -6.74 -6.16 0.68
C ILE A 91 -5.54 -5.33 0.21
N ALA A 92 -4.43 -6.01 -0.04
CA ALA A 92 -3.16 -5.38 -0.36
C ALA A 92 -2.96 -5.16 -1.87
N GLY A 93 -3.80 -5.76 -2.72
CA GLY A 93 -3.72 -5.61 -4.17
C GLY A 93 -2.53 -6.35 -4.77
N THR A 94 -2.07 -7.42 -4.12
CA THR A 94 -0.88 -8.17 -4.51
C THR A 94 -1.13 -9.15 -5.64
N ILE A 95 -0.09 -9.41 -6.44
CA ILE A 95 -0.12 -10.51 -7.41
C ILE A 95 0.32 -11.80 -6.72
N TYR A 96 -0.45 -12.87 -6.93
CA TYR A 96 -0.11 -14.23 -6.52
C TYR A 96 0.14 -15.10 -7.75
N ASN A 97 1.27 -15.81 -7.75
CA ASN A 97 1.59 -16.83 -8.75
C ASN A 97 1.42 -18.24 -8.13
N PRO A 98 0.35 -18.98 -8.49
CA PRO A 98 0.10 -20.31 -7.93
C PRO A 98 1.07 -21.38 -8.41
N GLU A 99 1.62 -21.28 -9.63
CA GLU A 99 2.56 -22.26 -10.17
C GLU A 99 3.86 -22.30 -9.37
N LEU A 100 4.31 -21.13 -8.92
CA LEU A 100 5.55 -20.97 -8.16
C LEU A 100 5.33 -20.87 -6.65
N ASN A 101 4.08 -20.80 -6.19
CA ASN A 101 3.72 -20.53 -4.79
C ASN A 101 4.44 -19.30 -4.25
N ILE A 102 4.34 -18.18 -4.97
CA ILE A 102 4.90 -16.89 -4.57
C ILE A 102 3.88 -15.77 -4.64
N ILE A 103 3.99 -14.81 -3.74
CA ILE A 103 3.14 -13.62 -3.67
C ILE A 103 4.00 -12.37 -3.62
N GLU A 104 3.52 -11.28 -4.21
CA GLU A 104 4.17 -9.98 -4.10
C GLU A 104 4.07 -9.43 -2.69
N THR A 105 5.19 -8.92 -2.21
CA THR A 105 5.29 -8.10 -1.01
C THR A 105 6.23 -6.92 -1.28
N TRP A 106 6.29 -5.96 -0.37
CA TRP A 106 7.05 -4.73 -0.54
C TRP A 106 8.04 -4.56 0.61
N LEU A 107 9.32 -4.52 0.28
CA LEU A 107 10.40 -4.26 1.21
C LEU A 107 10.69 -2.75 1.26
N CYS A 108 10.63 -2.17 2.45
CA CYS A 108 11.05 -0.80 2.71
C CYS A 108 12.00 -0.79 3.91
N MET A 109 13.25 -0.35 3.71
CA MET A 109 14.27 -0.31 4.77
C MET A 109 14.37 -1.65 5.54
N ASP A 110 14.53 -2.74 4.80
CA ASP A 110 14.61 -4.13 5.31
C ASP A 110 13.38 -4.64 6.08
N THR A 111 12.25 -3.93 6.02
CA THR A 111 10.98 -4.36 6.62
C THR A 111 9.96 -4.65 5.53
N ASN A 112 9.36 -5.83 5.59
CA ASN A 112 8.37 -6.30 4.63
C ASN A 112 6.96 -5.84 4.99
N PHE A 113 6.18 -5.52 3.98
CA PHE A 113 4.76 -5.19 4.04
C PHE A 113 4.00 -6.00 3.00
N ASP A 114 2.78 -6.40 3.35
CA ASP A 114 1.93 -7.16 2.43
C ASP A 114 1.41 -6.32 1.26
N GLY A 115 1.39 -4.98 1.33
CA GLY A 115 0.90 -4.11 0.26
C GLY A 115 1.53 -2.72 0.25
N TRP A 116 1.55 -2.07 -0.92
CA TRP A 116 2.03 -0.69 -1.09
C TRP A 116 1.16 0.13 -2.05
N LYS A 117 0.65 1.26 -1.56
CA LYS A 117 -0.14 2.25 -2.32
C LYS A 117 0.61 3.58 -2.39
N PRO A 118 1.48 3.79 -3.40
CA PRO A 118 2.36 4.96 -3.46
C PRO A 118 1.62 6.29 -3.55
N ALA A 119 0.48 6.32 -4.26
CA ALA A 119 -0.36 7.52 -4.40
C ALA A 119 -0.96 7.98 -3.05
N GLN A 120 -1.07 7.07 -2.08
CA GLN A 120 -1.63 7.35 -0.74
C GLN A 120 -0.53 7.38 0.33
N CYS A 121 0.73 7.14 -0.04
CA CYS A 121 1.83 6.91 0.90
C CYS A 121 1.45 5.86 1.96
N LEU A 122 0.82 4.76 1.54
CA LEU A 122 0.20 3.81 2.47
C LEU A 122 0.72 2.39 2.26
N PHE A 123 1.26 1.81 3.34
CA PHE A 123 1.53 0.38 3.43
C PHE A 123 0.32 -0.39 3.96
N LEU A 124 0.25 -1.67 3.62
CA LEU A 124 -0.83 -2.56 4.02
C LEU A 124 -0.27 -3.86 4.60
N GLU A 125 -0.97 -4.39 5.59
CA GLU A 125 -0.75 -5.70 6.20
C GLU A 125 -2.10 -6.43 6.25
N ALA A 126 -2.14 -7.69 5.83
CA ALA A 126 -3.34 -8.51 5.73
C ALA A 126 -3.23 -9.75 6.62
N LYS A 127 -4.06 -9.82 7.66
CA LYS A 127 -4.09 -10.92 8.62
C LYS A 127 -5.39 -11.72 8.50
N ALA A 128 -5.29 -12.97 8.05
CA ALA A 128 -6.42 -13.89 7.96
C ALA A 128 -6.15 -15.18 8.73
N LYS A 129 -7.22 -15.81 9.23
CA LYS A 129 -7.18 -17.05 10.00
C LYS A 129 -6.38 -16.89 11.30
N TYR A 130 -6.52 -15.77 11.98
CA TYR A 130 -5.90 -15.49 13.25
C TYR A 130 -6.78 -15.83 14.45
N ASP A 131 -8.12 -15.86 14.33
CA ASP A 131 -9.01 -16.17 15.46
C ASP A 131 -8.78 -17.56 16.04
N GLN A 132 -8.26 -18.51 15.24
CA GLN A 132 -7.83 -19.84 15.71
C GLN A 132 -6.75 -19.80 16.82
N PHE A 133 -6.03 -18.67 16.95
CA PHE A 133 -5.01 -18.47 17.98
C PHE A 133 -5.56 -17.85 19.27
N PHE A 134 -6.86 -17.62 19.34
CA PHE A 134 -7.52 -16.99 20.46
C PHE A 134 -8.46 -17.96 21.16
N LYS A 135 -8.68 -17.73 22.46
CA LYS A 135 -9.67 -18.40 23.28
C LYS A 135 -10.22 -17.38 24.28
N ASP A 136 -11.55 -17.24 24.33
CA ASP A 136 -12.23 -16.29 25.22
C ASP A 136 -11.74 -14.84 25.03
N GLY A 137 -11.45 -14.44 23.78
CA GLY A 137 -10.96 -13.10 23.43
C GLY A 137 -9.45 -12.89 23.61
N GLU A 138 -8.74 -13.83 24.23
CA GLU A 138 -7.32 -13.69 24.56
C GLU A 138 -6.44 -14.64 23.73
N PRO A 139 -5.18 -14.27 23.42
CA PRO A 139 -4.21 -15.17 22.81
C PRO A 139 -4.05 -16.45 23.62
N ASN A 140 -4.26 -17.61 22.99
CA ASN A 140 -4.10 -18.90 23.65
C ASN A 140 -2.63 -19.15 24.04
N ASP A 141 -2.40 -20.09 24.97
CA ASP A 141 -1.06 -20.36 25.51
C ASP A 141 -0.05 -20.76 24.44
N PHE A 142 -0.50 -21.47 23.41
CA PHE A 142 0.35 -21.84 22.30
C PHE A 142 0.86 -20.60 21.56
N TYR A 143 -0.04 -19.71 21.16
CA TYR A 143 0.32 -18.51 20.41
C TYR A 143 1.12 -17.50 21.26
N LYS A 144 0.76 -17.37 22.54
CA LYS A 144 1.35 -16.41 23.48
C LYS A 144 2.71 -16.85 24.01
N ASN A 145 2.88 -18.12 24.35
CA ASN A 145 4.01 -18.57 25.17
C ASN A 145 4.98 -19.49 24.42
N ILE A 146 4.53 -20.21 23.38
CA ILE A 146 5.37 -21.21 22.70
C ILE A 146 6.23 -20.56 21.61
N LYS A 147 7.54 -20.82 21.68
CA LYS A 147 8.57 -20.28 20.79
C LYS A 147 8.97 -21.34 19.77
N LEU A 148 8.47 -21.24 18.54
CA LEU A 148 8.60 -22.29 17.52
C LEU A 148 9.84 -22.13 16.63
N LYS A 149 10.27 -20.89 16.34
CA LYS A 149 11.46 -20.59 15.53
C LYS A 149 12.13 -19.31 16.03
N GLY A 150 13.19 -19.48 16.83
CA GLY A 150 13.93 -18.37 17.45
C GLY A 150 13.50 -18.09 18.89
N LYS A 151 13.65 -16.84 19.34
CA LYS A 151 13.44 -16.43 20.74
C LYS A 151 12.05 -15.86 21.03
N MET A 152 11.14 -15.83 20.05
CA MET A 152 9.82 -15.17 20.10
C MET A 152 8.68 -16.18 19.93
N SER A 153 7.58 -15.97 20.65
CA SER A 153 6.32 -16.67 20.38
C SER A 153 5.64 -16.14 19.11
N GLY A 154 4.54 -16.76 18.70
CA GLY A 154 3.74 -16.25 17.58
C GLY A 154 3.20 -14.85 17.87
N TYR A 155 2.77 -14.60 19.10
CA TYR A 155 2.32 -13.30 19.58
C TYR A 155 3.46 -12.27 19.58
N ASP A 156 4.61 -12.61 20.16
CA ASP A 156 5.78 -11.71 20.16
C ASP A 156 6.22 -11.34 18.74
N SER A 157 6.19 -12.31 17.82
CA SER A 157 6.51 -12.11 16.41
C SER A 157 5.58 -11.08 15.75
N MET A 158 4.27 -11.16 16.06
CA MET A 158 3.27 -10.22 15.55
C MET A 158 3.54 -8.78 16.01
N ILE A 159 3.73 -8.60 17.32
CA ILE A 159 4.02 -7.28 17.91
C ILE A 159 5.35 -6.75 17.36
N ASN A 160 6.37 -7.60 17.20
CA ASN A 160 7.66 -7.21 16.65
C ASN A 160 7.58 -6.83 15.16
N GLN A 161 6.69 -7.45 14.37
CA GLN A 161 6.45 -7.03 12.99
C GLN A 161 5.83 -5.64 12.94
N ALA A 162 4.74 -5.40 13.68
CA ALA A 162 4.10 -4.09 13.80
C ALA A 162 5.09 -3.01 14.26
N ARG A 163 5.89 -3.30 15.28
CA ARG A 163 6.93 -2.39 15.77
C ARG A 163 7.92 -2.00 14.67
N ARG A 164 8.45 -2.96 13.91
CA ARG A 164 9.41 -2.68 12.82
C ARG A 164 8.77 -1.82 11.72
N GLN A 165 7.54 -2.14 11.33
CA GLN A 165 6.80 -1.36 10.35
C GLN A 165 6.54 0.08 10.82
N ASN A 166 6.18 0.27 12.10
CA ASN A 166 6.04 1.58 12.69
C ASN A 166 7.36 2.37 12.66
N VAL A 167 8.49 1.73 13.00
CA VAL A 167 9.82 2.36 12.94
C VAL A 167 10.19 2.81 11.53
N VAL A 168 9.83 2.05 10.50
CA VAL A 168 10.01 2.51 9.11
C VAL A 168 9.21 3.78 8.85
N CYS A 169 7.96 3.83 9.30
CA CYS A 169 7.13 5.02 9.15
C CYS A 169 7.69 6.22 9.92
N GLU A 170 8.17 6.03 11.15
CA GLU A 170 8.84 7.06 11.96
C GLU A 170 10.09 7.61 11.27
N THR A 171 10.92 6.72 10.72
CA THR A 171 12.16 7.08 10.00
C THR A 171 11.86 7.89 8.75
N LEU A 172 10.68 7.69 8.15
CA LEU A 172 10.18 8.41 6.98
C LEU A 172 9.24 9.55 7.40
N ASN A 173 9.60 10.26 8.48
CA ASN A 173 8.93 11.46 8.99
C ASN A 173 7.47 11.27 9.41
N ASN A 174 7.04 10.06 9.74
CA ASN A 174 5.64 9.71 10.07
C ASN A 174 4.65 10.04 8.94
N ILE A 175 5.13 10.20 7.70
CA ILE A 175 4.30 10.48 6.52
C ILE A 175 3.63 9.20 6.04
N PRO A 176 4.37 8.13 5.69
CA PRO A 176 3.72 6.88 5.37
C PRO A 176 3.02 6.32 6.60
N LYS A 177 1.86 5.71 6.38
CA LYS A 177 1.13 4.96 7.40
C LYS A 177 1.09 3.48 7.02
N SER A 178 0.77 2.64 7.99
CA SER A 178 0.57 1.21 7.79
C SER A 178 -0.81 0.82 8.28
N HIS A 179 -1.64 0.31 7.38
CA HIS A 179 -2.97 -0.20 7.71
C HIS A 179 -2.94 -1.71 7.87
N TRP A 180 -3.34 -2.17 9.05
CA TRP A 180 -3.40 -3.57 9.42
C TRP A 180 -4.84 -4.04 9.37
N HIS A 181 -5.14 -4.90 8.41
CA HIS A 181 -6.49 -5.41 8.18
C HIS A 181 -6.59 -6.84 8.68
N PHE A 182 -7.49 -7.09 9.62
CA PHE A 182 -7.82 -8.41 10.13
C PHE A 182 -9.13 -8.89 9.52
N LEU A 183 -9.13 -10.10 8.97
CA LEU A 183 -10.33 -10.71 8.39
C LEU A 183 -11.36 -11.03 9.47
N GLU A 184 -10.90 -11.49 10.63
CA GLU A 184 -11.76 -12.04 11.67
C GLU A 184 -11.84 -11.10 12.89
N PRO A 185 -12.99 -11.06 13.59
CA PRO A 185 -13.29 -10.03 14.58
C PRO A 185 -12.54 -10.21 15.91
N ILE A 186 -12.26 -11.43 16.38
CA ILE A 186 -11.64 -11.63 17.70
C ILE A 186 -10.20 -11.13 17.69
N SER A 187 -9.44 -11.54 16.69
CA SER A 187 -8.06 -11.07 16.49
C SER A 187 -8.00 -9.58 16.19
N TYR A 188 -8.97 -9.04 15.43
CA TYR A 188 -9.11 -7.60 15.26
C TYR A 188 -9.24 -6.86 16.58
N GLU A 189 -10.22 -7.23 17.43
CA GLU A 189 -10.50 -6.52 18.69
C GLU A 189 -9.27 -6.50 19.60
N HIS A 190 -8.58 -7.65 19.70
CA HIS A 190 -7.35 -7.77 20.46
C HIS A 190 -6.24 -6.85 19.91
N PHE A 191 -5.97 -6.92 18.61
CA PHE A 191 -4.86 -6.17 18.01
C PHE A 191 -5.16 -4.69 17.80
N LEU A 192 -6.42 -4.29 17.75
CA LEU A 192 -6.83 -2.88 17.83
C LEU A 192 -6.27 -2.24 19.11
N THR A 193 -6.40 -2.94 20.23
CA THR A 193 -5.87 -2.48 21.52
C THR A 193 -4.35 -2.64 21.57
N ALA A 194 -3.83 -3.84 21.25
CA ALA A 194 -2.42 -4.16 21.41
C ALA A 194 -1.48 -3.33 20.52
N LEU A 195 -1.94 -2.92 19.32
CA LEU A 195 -1.14 -2.13 18.37
C LEU A 195 -1.38 -0.62 18.48
N SER A 196 -2.30 -0.16 19.33
CA SER A 196 -2.61 1.26 19.55
C SER A 196 -1.42 2.10 20.01
N ILE A 197 -0.40 1.45 20.59
CA ILE A 197 0.86 2.09 20.99
C ILE A 197 1.71 2.57 19.81
N PHE A 198 1.44 2.09 18.59
CA PHE A 198 2.18 2.44 17.39
C PHE A 198 1.45 3.53 16.60
N SER A 199 1.96 4.76 16.66
CA SER A 199 1.29 5.95 16.12
C SER A 199 1.09 5.96 14.60
N ASN A 200 1.85 5.14 13.85
CA ASN A 200 1.73 5.03 12.40
C ASN A 200 0.94 3.80 11.94
N ILE A 201 0.43 2.98 12.87
CA ILE A 201 -0.39 1.82 12.56
C ILE A 201 -1.85 2.14 12.84
N THR A 202 -2.73 1.76 11.90
CA THR A 202 -4.17 1.77 12.11
C THR A 202 -4.72 0.39 11.81
N VAL A 203 -5.53 -0.14 12.73
CA VAL A 203 -6.07 -1.49 12.66
C VAL A 203 -7.53 -1.46 12.25
N PHE A 204 -7.89 -2.30 11.28
CA PHE A 204 -9.24 -2.43 10.74
C PHE A 204 -9.70 -3.88 10.81
N ASN A 205 -10.99 -4.10 11.04
CA ASN A 205 -11.64 -5.34 10.65
C ASN A 205 -12.15 -5.15 9.23
N THR A 206 -11.79 -6.03 8.31
CA THR A 206 -12.20 -5.91 6.91
C THR A 206 -12.59 -7.27 6.38
N GLU A 207 -13.89 -7.47 6.23
CA GLU A 207 -14.46 -8.70 5.71
C GLU A 207 -14.25 -8.81 4.18
N LEU A 208 -14.28 -10.05 3.67
CA LEU A 208 -14.22 -10.33 2.23
C LEU A 208 -15.61 -10.31 1.60
#